data_AF-A0A2U0D444-F1
#
_entry.id   AF-A0A2U0D444-F1
#
_cell.length_a   1.000
_cell.length_b   1.000
_cell.length_c   1.000
_cell.angle_alpha   90.00
_cell.angle_beta   90.00
_cell.angle_gamma   90.00
#
_symmetry.space_group_name_H-M   'P 1'
#
loop_
_entity.id
_entity.type
_entity.pdbx_description
1 polymer ?
#
loop_
_entity_poly.entity_id
_entity_poly.type
_entity_poly.pdbx_seq_one_letter_code
_entity_poly.pdbx_strand_id
1 'polypeptide(L)'
;MPAFHPETKPRCEPVKFHPVADNRHLSNIKYNAKKGQLNSQNSTQDDAKNSCQVTRDRRDFTEDDANFRKRVREITAKRFSLTGVVNSKRLRTTIQFESSLERDFIYLLEYEDNVKYYLEQPLEIKYVDSQGNNRRYYPDFLIEYFDGQIPRLVEIKYESTLISKGAELHEKFHAAKLFCEKKGFEFCVITDLQIRSERLIELNNYKFLDRYKNFFCNINKEKSAFPEFNTDLQLLFSEMEKQKKITVKNLLDEITDDKEKQAELIFLTWYMVSNNFLYTNLKEKLTLKSLVWLP
;
A
#
# COMPACT_ATOMS: atom_id res chain seq x y z
N MET A 1 -35.52 4.97 20.67
CA MET A 1 -34.47 5.58 19.83
C MET A 1 -33.95 6.83 20.51
N PRO A 2 -32.71 6.83 21.01
CA PRO A 2 -31.95 8.05 21.25
C PRO A 2 -30.78 8.16 20.27
N ALA A 3 -30.57 9.38 19.76
CA ALA A 3 -29.48 9.74 18.87
C ALA A 3 -28.13 9.68 19.61
N PHE A 4 -27.17 8.93 19.06
CA PHE A 4 -25.79 8.95 19.51
C PHE A 4 -25.01 10.03 18.76
N HIS A 5 -24.57 11.04 19.50
CA HIS A 5 -23.50 11.94 19.07
C HIS A 5 -22.19 11.14 18.94
N PRO A 6 -21.35 11.40 17.92
CA PRO A 6 -20.08 10.72 17.79
C PRO A 6 -19.09 11.28 18.82
N GLU A 7 -18.84 10.53 19.89
CA GLU A 7 -17.68 10.77 20.73
C GLU A 7 -16.41 10.47 19.94
N THR A 8 -15.46 11.39 20.03
CA THR A 8 -14.18 11.39 19.32
C THR A 8 -13.35 10.16 19.70
N LYS A 9 -13.11 9.29 18.70
CA LYS A 9 -12.16 8.18 18.79
C LYS A 9 -10.79 8.64 19.32
N PRO A 10 -10.09 7.84 20.15
CA PRO A 10 -8.67 8.04 20.38
C PRO A 10 -7.95 7.90 19.03
N ARG A 11 -7.35 8.99 18.59
CA ARG A 11 -6.61 9.11 17.32
C ARG A 11 -5.38 8.21 17.43
N CYS A 12 -5.34 7.09 16.70
CA CYS A 12 -4.06 6.48 16.37
C CYS A 12 -3.26 7.54 15.60
N GLU A 13 -2.06 7.88 16.09
CA GLU A 13 -1.20 8.81 15.39
C GLU A 13 -0.98 8.31 13.95
N PRO A 14 -1.11 9.18 12.93
CA PRO A 14 -0.84 8.78 11.56
C PRO A 14 0.61 8.30 11.47
N VAL A 15 0.80 7.07 10.99
CA VAL A 15 2.13 6.53 10.72
C VAL A 15 2.74 7.39 9.61
N LYS A 16 3.78 8.14 9.98
CA LYS A 16 4.59 8.89 9.04
C LYS A 16 5.37 7.89 8.20
N PHE A 17 4.97 7.71 6.95
CA PHE A 17 5.93 7.26 5.94
C PHE A 17 6.93 8.40 5.79
N HIS A 18 8.07 8.28 6.45
CA HIS A 18 9.14 9.21 6.21
C HIS A 18 9.58 9.04 4.76
N PRO A 19 9.62 10.12 3.94
CA PRO A 19 10.40 10.07 2.73
C PRO A 19 11.78 9.57 3.13
N VAL A 20 12.34 8.62 2.38
CA VAL A 20 13.74 8.21 2.55
C VAL A 20 14.52 9.50 2.68
N ALA A 21 15.12 9.68 3.86
CA ALA A 21 15.91 10.85 4.17
C ALA A 21 16.88 11.02 3.01
N ASP A 22 16.81 12.21 2.41
CA ASP A 22 17.75 12.81 1.48
C ASP A 22 18.91 11.89 1.08
N ASN A 23 18.94 11.55 -0.22
CA ASN A 23 19.84 10.68 -0.99
C ASN A 23 21.36 10.90 -0.74
N ARG A 24 21.81 10.90 0.51
CA ARG A 24 23.21 11.08 0.92
C ARG A 24 24.08 9.87 0.58
N HIS A 25 23.47 8.77 0.15
CA HIS A 25 24.19 7.62 -0.43
C HIS A 25 24.32 7.66 -1.96
N LEU A 26 23.50 8.43 -2.67
CA LEU A 26 23.70 8.66 -4.11
C LEU A 26 24.60 9.88 -4.39
N SER A 27 24.76 10.80 -3.44
CA SER A 27 25.69 11.94 -3.56
C SER A 27 27.17 11.59 -3.35
N ASN A 28 27.49 10.36 -2.89
CA ASN A 28 28.86 9.94 -2.57
C ASN A 28 29.53 9.04 -3.62
N ILE A 29 28.87 8.78 -4.76
CA ILE A 29 29.55 8.20 -5.93
C ILE A 29 30.32 9.33 -6.61
N LYS A 30 31.51 9.63 -6.07
CA LYS A 30 32.47 10.57 -6.64
C LYS A 30 32.77 10.18 -8.08
N TYR A 31 32.40 11.07 -9.00
CA TYR A 31 32.96 11.17 -10.34
C TYR A 31 34.49 11.19 -10.28
N ASN A 32 35.12 10.06 -10.59
CA ASN A 32 36.50 10.05 -11.05
C ASN A 32 36.48 10.11 -12.58
N ALA A 33 36.32 11.33 -13.11
CA ALA A 33 36.52 11.61 -14.52
C ALA A 33 37.64 12.67 -14.65
N LYS A 34 38.83 12.16 -14.96
CA LYS A 34 39.98 12.80 -15.64
C LYS A 34 40.19 14.30 -15.45
N LYS A 35 41.24 14.62 -14.69
CA LYS A 35 42.02 15.86 -14.85
C LYS A 35 42.53 15.96 -16.29
N GLY A 36 41.97 16.89 -17.05
CA GLY A 36 42.63 17.53 -18.19
C GLY A 36 42.90 18.98 -17.80
N GLN A 37 44.16 19.34 -17.59
CA GLN A 37 44.60 20.71 -17.44
C GLN A 37 44.49 21.43 -18.78
N LEU A 38 43.85 22.59 -18.84
CA LEU A 38 44.32 23.70 -19.66
C LEU A 38 43.77 25.04 -19.13
N ASN A 39 44.66 26.03 -19.21
CA ASN A 39 44.69 27.26 -18.44
C ASN A 39 43.67 28.33 -18.88
N SER A 40 43.38 29.18 -17.90
CA SER A 40 42.88 30.55 -17.96
C SER A 40 43.48 31.43 -19.07
N GLN A 41 42.67 32.33 -19.66
CA GLN A 41 42.80 33.79 -19.50
C GLN A 41 41.77 34.62 -20.32
N ASN A 42 41.33 35.71 -19.69
CA ASN A 42 40.89 37.03 -20.21
C ASN A 42 39.53 37.13 -20.94
N SER A 43 38.47 37.72 -20.34
CA SER A 43 38.17 39.16 -20.06
C SER A 43 37.64 39.94 -21.26
N THR A 44 36.36 40.35 -21.25
CA THR A 44 35.88 41.73 -21.49
C THR A 44 34.35 41.82 -21.35
N GLN A 45 33.90 42.96 -20.83
CA GLN A 45 32.51 43.42 -20.73
C GLN A 45 31.94 43.74 -22.13
N ASP A 46 30.63 43.56 -22.32
CA ASP A 46 29.72 44.67 -22.66
C ASP A 46 28.26 44.19 -22.87
N ASP A 47 27.36 45.07 -22.48
CA ASP A 47 25.90 44.98 -22.47
C ASP A 47 25.27 44.79 -23.85
N ALA A 48 24.20 43.98 -23.93
CA ALA A 48 23.02 44.33 -24.74
C ALA A 48 21.82 43.43 -24.41
N LYS A 49 20.72 44.10 -24.07
CA LYS A 49 19.34 43.62 -24.05
C LYS A 49 19.03 42.80 -25.31
N ASN A 50 18.46 41.61 -25.14
CA ASN A 50 17.44 41.14 -26.07
C ASN A 50 16.42 40.23 -25.38
N SER A 51 15.21 40.78 -25.28
CA SER A 51 13.97 40.06 -25.08
C SER A 51 13.79 39.00 -26.16
N CYS A 52 13.48 37.75 -25.80
CA CYS A 52 12.61 36.93 -26.65
C CYS A 52 12.07 35.70 -25.92
N GLN A 53 10.78 35.80 -25.60
CA GLN A 53 9.75 34.80 -25.85
C GLN A 53 9.97 33.38 -25.31
N VAL A 54 9.34 33.18 -24.16
CA VAL A 54 8.69 31.94 -23.72
C VAL A 54 8.03 31.21 -24.91
N THR A 55 8.64 30.15 -25.41
CA THR A 55 7.93 29.14 -26.19
C THR A 55 7.56 27.99 -25.26
N ARG A 56 6.34 28.06 -24.74
CA ARG A 56 5.63 26.95 -24.10
C ARG A 56 5.44 25.85 -25.14
N ASP A 57 6.30 24.84 -25.14
CA ASP A 57 5.98 23.59 -25.84
C ASP A 57 5.06 22.76 -24.93
N ARG A 58 3.76 23.08 -25.01
CA ARG A 58 2.66 22.23 -24.54
C ARG A 58 2.64 21.02 -25.45
N ARG A 59 3.04 19.86 -24.93
CA ARG A 59 2.65 18.57 -25.50
C ARG A 59 1.87 17.78 -24.46
N ASP A 60 0.57 18.03 -24.53
CA ASP A 60 -0.58 17.14 -24.37
C ASP A 60 -0.39 15.95 -23.42
N PHE A 61 -0.80 16.18 -22.17
CA PHE A 61 -1.45 15.15 -21.37
C PHE A 61 -2.85 15.00 -21.95
N THR A 62 -3.13 13.89 -22.63
CA THR A 62 -4.46 13.59 -23.17
C THR A 62 -5.48 13.51 -22.04
N GLU A 63 -6.68 14.05 -22.26
CA GLU A 63 -7.85 13.96 -21.35
C GLU A 63 -8.22 12.52 -20.92
N ASP A 64 -7.63 11.49 -21.54
CA ASP A 64 -7.79 10.08 -21.19
C ASP A 64 -7.11 9.63 -19.87
N ASP A 65 -6.32 10.50 -19.21
CA ASP A 65 -5.91 10.38 -17.79
C ASP A 65 -7.08 10.65 -16.80
N ALA A 66 -8.33 10.66 -17.29
CA ALA A 66 -9.55 10.97 -16.55
C ALA A 66 -9.79 10.02 -15.36
N ASN A 67 -9.28 10.50 -14.21
CA ASN A 67 -9.67 10.26 -12.81
C ASN A 67 -8.96 9.15 -12.02
N PHE A 68 -7.86 8.55 -12.48
CA PHE A 68 -7.14 7.51 -11.70
C PHE A 68 -8.10 6.44 -11.12
N ARG A 69 -9.06 6.00 -11.94
CA ARG A 69 -10.12 5.05 -11.52
C ARG A 69 -9.87 3.61 -11.99
N LYS A 70 -8.95 3.42 -12.93
CA LYS A 70 -8.61 2.12 -13.52
C LYS A 70 -7.14 2.08 -13.90
N ARG A 71 -6.53 0.90 -13.85
CA ARG A 71 -5.17 0.66 -14.30
C ARG A 71 -5.03 0.96 -15.79
N VAL A 72 -3.85 1.37 -16.22
CA VAL A 72 -3.59 1.67 -17.64
C VAL A 72 -3.07 0.47 -18.44
N ARG A 73 -2.73 -0.64 -17.78
CA ARG A 73 -2.19 -1.86 -18.41
C ARG A 73 -2.55 -3.12 -17.62
N GLU A 74 -2.74 -4.22 -18.33
CA GLU A 74 -2.88 -5.57 -17.77
C GLU A 74 -1.52 -6.21 -17.46
N ILE A 75 -1.45 -6.91 -16.33
CA ILE A 75 -0.28 -7.68 -15.92
C ILE A 75 -0.25 -9.04 -16.63
N THR A 76 0.81 -9.27 -17.39
CA THR A 76 1.10 -10.53 -18.06
C THR A 76 2.04 -11.39 -17.21
N ALA A 77 1.83 -12.71 -17.21
CA ALA A 77 2.69 -13.65 -16.50
C ALA A 77 4.16 -13.51 -16.93
N LYS A 78 5.07 -13.41 -15.94
CA LYS A 78 6.52 -13.32 -16.16
C LYS A 78 7.21 -14.60 -15.70
N ARG A 79 8.19 -15.07 -16.47
CA ARG A 79 8.93 -16.32 -16.20
C ARG A 79 9.68 -16.33 -14.86
N PHE A 80 10.05 -15.14 -14.36
CA PHE A 80 10.95 -14.98 -13.20
C PHE A 80 10.32 -14.22 -12.02
N SER A 81 9.06 -13.79 -12.11
CA SER A 81 8.40 -13.09 -11.02
C SER A 81 7.01 -13.64 -10.77
N LEU A 82 6.64 -13.69 -9.48
CA LEU A 82 5.30 -14.08 -9.08
C LEU A 82 4.32 -12.96 -9.46
N THR A 83 3.50 -13.23 -10.47
CA THR A 83 2.40 -12.35 -10.90
C THR A 83 1.06 -12.95 -10.49
N GLY A 84 0.07 -12.12 -10.18
CA GLY A 84 -1.25 -12.62 -9.80
C GLY A 84 -2.22 -11.51 -9.44
N VAL A 85 -3.28 -11.89 -8.70
CA VAL A 85 -4.33 -10.97 -8.25
C VAL A 85 -4.61 -11.14 -6.75
N VAL A 86 -5.01 -10.06 -6.11
CA VAL A 86 -5.59 -10.04 -4.75
C VAL A 86 -7.01 -9.49 -4.86
N ASN A 87 -7.98 -10.15 -4.21
CA ASN A 87 -9.37 -9.68 -4.17
C ASN A 87 -9.52 -8.62 -3.07
N SER A 88 -9.64 -7.35 -3.45
CA SER A 88 -9.89 -6.26 -2.51
C SER A 88 -11.37 -6.18 -2.19
N LYS A 89 -11.73 -6.45 -0.92
CA LYS A 89 -13.09 -6.16 -0.43
C LYS A 89 -13.32 -4.65 -0.31
N ARG A 90 -12.30 -3.90 0.07
CA ARG A 90 -12.35 -2.44 0.25
C ARG A 90 -12.74 -1.76 -1.06
N LEU A 91 -12.11 -2.17 -2.15
CA LEU A 91 -12.30 -1.60 -3.48
C LEU A 91 -13.32 -2.36 -4.33
N ARG A 92 -13.83 -3.50 -3.84
CA ARG A 92 -14.77 -4.40 -4.55
C ARG A 92 -14.27 -4.79 -5.95
N THR A 93 -12.97 -5.00 -6.09
CA THR A 93 -12.31 -5.33 -7.36
C THR A 93 -11.09 -6.21 -7.11
N THR A 94 -10.55 -6.77 -8.19
CA THR A 94 -9.28 -7.47 -8.17
C THR A 94 -8.13 -6.49 -8.44
N ILE A 95 -7.08 -6.62 -7.64
CA ILE A 95 -5.87 -5.81 -7.75
C ILE A 95 -4.77 -6.72 -8.28
N GLN A 96 -4.16 -6.33 -9.39
CA GLN A 96 -3.09 -7.11 -10.00
C GLN A 96 -1.72 -6.76 -9.39
N PHE A 97 -0.80 -7.72 -9.38
CA PHE A 97 0.59 -7.49 -8.96
C PHE A 97 1.59 -8.22 -9.86
N GLU A 98 2.76 -7.62 -10.09
CA GLU A 98 3.85 -8.15 -10.91
C GLU A 98 4.97 -8.82 -10.09
N SER A 99 4.95 -8.63 -8.77
CA SER A 99 5.94 -9.18 -7.86
C SER A 99 5.35 -9.62 -6.51
N SER A 100 6.06 -10.52 -5.81
CA SER A 100 5.70 -10.92 -4.45
C SER A 100 5.77 -9.75 -3.45
N LEU A 101 6.58 -8.72 -3.74
CA LEU A 101 6.72 -7.55 -2.89
C LEU A 101 5.53 -6.61 -3.05
N GLU A 102 5.04 -6.41 -4.27
CA GLU A 102 3.78 -5.70 -4.53
C GLU A 102 2.59 -6.40 -3.88
N ARG A 103 2.49 -7.73 -4.01
CA ARG A 103 1.44 -8.50 -3.31
C ARG A 103 1.46 -8.25 -1.80
N ASP A 104 2.65 -8.28 -1.22
CA ASP A 104 2.83 -8.06 0.21
C ASP A 104 2.43 -6.62 0.61
N PHE A 105 2.72 -5.63 -0.25
CA PHE A 105 2.27 -4.26 -0.05
C PHE A 105 0.74 -4.11 -0.16
N ILE A 106 0.08 -4.79 -1.09
CA ILE A 106 -1.38 -4.79 -1.19
C ILE A 106 -2.02 -5.25 0.13
N TYR A 107 -1.47 -6.30 0.78
CA TYR A 107 -1.98 -6.73 2.09
C TYR A 107 -1.82 -5.64 3.16
N LEU A 108 -0.74 -4.85 3.13
CA LEU A 108 -0.60 -3.71 4.05
C LEU A 108 -1.66 -2.64 3.77
N LEU A 109 -1.92 -2.31 2.50
CA LEU A 109 -2.93 -1.33 2.11
C LEU A 109 -4.35 -1.77 2.50
N GLU A 110 -4.68 -3.05 2.36
CA GLU A 110 -6.00 -3.60 2.67
C GLU A 110 -6.39 -3.46 4.15
N TYR A 111 -5.42 -3.39 5.05
CA TYR A 111 -5.60 -3.30 6.50
C TYR A 111 -5.12 -1.96 7.09
N GLU A 112 -4.73 -1.00 6.25
CA GLU A 112 -4.36 0.34 6.70
C GLU A 112 -5.62 1.21 6.83
N ASP A 113 -5.94 1.65 8.04
CA ASP A 113 -7.21 2.36 8.32
C ASP A 113 -7.28 3.72 7.61
N ASN A 114 -6.14 4.40 7.47
CA ASN A 114 -6.12 5.71 6.84
C ASN A 114 -6.10 5.66 5.31
N VAL A 115 -5.92 4.49 4.68
CA VAL A 115 -5.98 4.37 3.20
C VAL A 115 -7.43 4.47 2.74
N LYS A 116 -7.75 5.49 1.97
CA LYS A 116 -9.10 5.65 1.40
C LYS A 116 -9.27 4.83 0.14
N TYR A 117 -8.30 4.92 -0.77
CA TYR A 117 -8.33 4.32 -2.08
C TYR A 117 -6.90 4.01 -2.52
N TYR A 118 -6.72 2.99 -3.36
CA TYR A 118 -5.48 2.77 -4.05
C TYR A 118 -5.73 2.15 -5.42
N LEU A 119 -4.78 2.33 -6.33
CA LEU A 119 -4.87 1.84 -7.70
C LEU A 119 -3.52 1.32 -8.18
N GLU A 120 -3.47 0.08 -8.66
CA GLU A 120 -2.30 -0.50 -9.31
C GLU A 120 -2.08 0.07 -10.71
N GLN A 121 -0.82 0.25 -11.11
CA GLN A 121 -0.41 0.77 -12.43
C GLN A 121 -1.30 1.93 -12.91
N PRO A 122 -1.37 3.04 -12.15
CA PRO A 122 -2.43 4.03 -12.28
C PRO A 122 -2.30 4.90 -13.53
N LEU A 123 -1.10 5.02 -14.11
CA LEU A 123 -0.81 5.94 -15.19
C LEU A 123 0.48 5.56 -15.96
N GLU A 124 0.67 6.18 -17.12
CA GLU A 124 1.92 6.12 -17.91
C GLU A 124 2.66 7.46 -17.83
N ILE A 125 3.93 7.43 -17.41
CA ILE A 125 4.85 8.56 -17.50
C ILE A 125 5.79 8.35 -18.69
N LYS A 126 5.71 9.25 -19.66
CA LYS A 126 6.64 9.32 -20.79
C LYS A 126 7.82 10.21 -20.43
N TYR A 127 9.05 9.76 -20.70
CA TYR A 127 10.27 10.54 -20.48
C TYR A 127 11.35 10.21 -21.52
N VAL A 128 12.38 11.04 -21.59
CA VAL A 128 13.56 10.82 -22.44
C VAL A 128 14.74 10.48 -21.53
N ASP A 129 15.43 9.37 -21.82
CA ASP A 129 16.63 8.96 -21.05
C ASP A 129 17.87 9.80 -21.45
N SER A 130 18.97 9.67 -20.71
CA SER A 130 20.22 10.41 -21.03
C SER A 130 20.82 10.04 -22.39
N GLN A 131 20.39 8.94 -22.99
CA GLN A 131 20.81 8.51 -24.33
C GLN A 131 19.89 9.05 -25.43
N GLY A 132 18.87 9.85 -25.08
CA GLY A 132 17.93 10.44 -26.02
C GLY A 132 16.79 9.50 -26.44
N ASN A 133 16.64 8.34 -25.81
CA ASN A 133 15.58 7.39 -26.14
C ASN A 133 14.29 7.75 -25.41
N ASN A 134 13.17 7.64 -26.13
CA ASN A 134 11.85 7.72 -25.52
C ASN A 134 11.57 6.47 -24.67
N ARG A 135 11.24 6.69 -23.40
CA ARG A 135 10.91 5.66 -22.41
C ARG A 135 9.50 5.85 -21.88
N ARG A 136 8.93 4.73 -21.43
CA ARG A 136 7.63 4.67 -20.76
C ARG A 136 7.83 4.06 -19.38
N TYR A 137 7.17 4.65 -18.40
CA TYR A 137 7.22 4.23 -17.02
C TYR A 137 5.79 4.12 -16.46
N TYR A 138 5.47 2.98 -15.85
CA TYR A 138 4.25 2.75 -15.10
C TYR A 138 4.61 2.62 -13.61
N PRO A 139 4.28 3.60 -12.77
CA PRO A 139 4.39 3.48 -11.32
C PRO A 139 3.56 2.31 -10.81
N ASP A 140 3.94 1.72 -9.67
CA ASP A 140 3.27 0.51 -9.19
C ASP A 140 1.91 0.83 -8.57
N PHE A 141 1.79 1.91 -7.77
CA PHE A 141 0.52 2.29 -7.12
C PHE A 141 0.29 3.80 -7.05
N LEU A 142 -0.97 4.21 -7.01
CA LEU A 142 -1.42 5.49 -6.47
C LEU A 142 -2.21 5.24 -5.18
N ILE A 143 -2.03 6.03 -4.13
CA ILE A 143 -2.72 5.90 -2.84
C ILE A 143 -3.35 7.23 -2.44
N GLU A 144 -4.61 7.19 -2.03
CA GLU A 144 -5.33 8.30 -1.39
C GLU A 144 -5.65 7.98 0.06
N TYR A 145 -5.74 9.02 0.89
CA TYR A 145 -5.93 8.89 2.34
C TYR A 145 -7.22 9.55 2.82
N PHE A 146 -7.78 9.06 3.93
CA PHE A 146 -9.00 9.62 4.54
C PHE A 146 -8.75 10.96 5.23
N ASP A 147 -7.56 11.14 5.82
CA ASP A 147 -7.18 12.35 6.56
C ASP A 147 -6.74 13.53 5.67
N GLY A 148 -6.85 13.39 4.34
CA GLY A 148 -6.50 14.44 3.40
C GLY A 148 -4.99 14.62 3.18
N GLN A 149 -4.16 13.66 3.61
CA GLN A 149 -2.75 13.61 3.19
C GLN A 149 -2.62 13.65 1.66
N ILE A 150 -1.53 14.26 1.19
CA ILE A 150 -1.20 14.35 -0.24
C ILE A 150 -1.19 12.93 -0.83
N PRO A 151 -1.90 12.67 -1.95
CA PRO A 151 -1.87 11.37 -2.60
C PRO A 151 -0.47 10.96 -2.99
N ARG A 152 -0.16 9.67 -2.84
CA ARG A 152 1.18 9.13 -3.10
C ARG A 152 1.22 8.29 -4.35
N LEU A 153 2.15 8.62 -5.24
CA LEU A 153 2.56 7.78 -6.36
C LEU A 153 3.74 6.93 -5.91
N VAL A 154 3.55 5.62 -5.86
CA VAL A 154 4.46 4.68 -5.22
C VAL A 154 5.13 3.79 -6.26
N GLU A 155 6.45 3.65 -6.12
CA GLU A 155 7.25 2.59 -6.73
C GLU A 155 7.70 1.60 -5.65
N ILE A 156 7.62 0.31 -5.94
CA ILE A 156 8.08 -0.78 -5.08
C ILE A 156 9.35 -1.40 -5.67
N LYS A 157 10.43 -1.45 -4.87
CA LYS A 157 11.71 -2.05 -5.27
C LYS A 157 12.43 -2.66 -4.09
N TYR A 158 13.15 -3.77 -4.32
CA TYR A 158 14.10 -4.27 -3.33
C TYR A 158 15.21 -3.25 -3.10
N GLU A 159 15.65 -3.09 -1.86
CA GLU A 159 16.77 -2.21 -1.51
C GLU A 159 18.04 -2.57 -2.32
N SER A 160 18.32 -3.87 -2.46
CA SER A 160 19.43 -4.38 -3.29
C SER A 160 19.33 -3.97 -4.76
N THR A 161 18.12 -3.78 -5.29
CA THR A 161 17.91 -3.28 -6.66
C THR A 161 18.20 -1.79 -6.76
N LEU A 162 17.84 -1.01 -5.73
CA LEU A 162 18.18 0.41 -5.68
C LEU A 162 19.69 0.62 -5.65
N ILE A 163 20.42 -0.21 -4.90
CA ILE A 163 21.88 -0.17 -4.81
C ILE A 163 22.52 -0.57 -6.15
N SER A 164 22.10 -1.70 -6.72
CA SER A 164 22.75 -2.25 -7.93
C SER A 164 22.38 -1.53 -9.22
N LYS A 165 21.20 -0.90 -9.30
CA LYS A 165 20.68 -0.24 -10.51
C LYS A 165 20.37 1.25 -10.35
N GLY A 166 20.96 1.90 -9.34
CA GLY A 166 20.62 3.28 -8.98
C GLY A 166 20.71 4.27 -10.14
N ALA A 167 21.72 4.16 -11.01
CA ALA A 167 21.88 5.05 -12.16
C ALA A 167 20.74 4.96 -13.18
N GLU A 168 20.30 3.73 -13.53
CA GLU A 168 19.17 3.49 -14.44
C GLU A 168 17.85 4.00 -13.82
N LEU A 169 17.66 3.76 -12.53
CA LEU A 169 16.45 4.15 -11.80
C LEU A 169 16.36 5.66 -11.58
N HIS A 170 17.49 6.36 -11.54
CA HIS A 170 17.53 7.81 -11.28
C HIS A 170 16.68 8.60 -12.27
N GLU A 171 16.84 8.34 -13.58
CA GLU A 171 16.12 9.07 -14.62
C GLU A 171 14.61 8.78 -14.57
N LYS A 172 14.26 7.52 -14.35
CA LYS A 172 12.89 7.06 -14.14
C LYS A 172 12.24 7.77 -12.95
N PHE A 173 12.91 7.81 -11.80
CA PHE A 173 12.40 8.45 -10.59
C PHE A 173 12.37 9.98 -10.70
N HIS A 174 13.30 10.57 -11.43
CA HIS A 174 13.28 11.99 -11.72
C HIS A 174 12.04 12.37 -12.54
N ALA A 175 11.70 11.61 -13.58
CA ALA A 175 10.48 11.81 -14.34
C ALA A 175 9.22 11.66 -13.46
N ALA A 176 9.22 10.69 -12.55
CA ALA A 176 8.14 10.48 -11.59
C ALA A 176 7.92 11.69 -10.66
N LYS A 177 9.01 12.24 -10.11
CA LYS A 177 8.97 13.41 -9.23
C LYS A 177 8.42 14.63 -9.95
N LEU A 178 8.92 14.91 -11.16
CA LEU A 178 8.42 16.03 -11.98
C LEU A 178 6.94 15.89 -12.32
N PHE A 179 6.47 14.66 -12.57
CA PHE A 179 5.05 14.40 -12.77
C PHE A 179 4.24 14.70 -11.50
N CYS A 180 4.70 14.20 -10.35
CA CYS A 180 4.03 14.37 -9.07
C CYS A 180 3.94 15.85 -8.65
N GLU A 181 5.02 16.62 -8.81
CA GLU A 181 5.05 18.06 -8.54
C GLU A 181 3.97 18.82 -9.33
N LYS A 182 3.79 18.47 -10.61
CA LYS A 182 2.77 19.09 -11.48
C LYS A 182 1.35 18.69 -11.10
N LYS A 183 1.14 17.50 -10.56
CA LYS A 183 -0.18 16.95 -10.20
C LYS A 183 -0.55 17.19 -8.73
N GLY A 184 0.37 17.70 -7.92
CA GLY A 184 0.17 17.85 -6.48
C GLY A 184 0.18 16.51 -5.74
N PHE A 185 0.99 15.55 -6.20
CA PHE A 185 1.22 14.25 -5.55
C PHE A 185 2.60 14.21 -4.88
N GLU A 186 2.80 13.23 -4.01
CA GLU A 186 4.11 12.88 -3.46
C GLU A 186 4.62 11.60 -4.13
N PHE A 187 5.85 11.60 -4.65
CA PHE A 187 6.49 10.38 -5.17
C PHE A 187 7.22 9.65 -4.04
N CYS A 188 6.95 8.37 -3.87
CA CYS A 188 7.58 7.53 -2.84
C CYS A 188 8.15 6.24 -3.44
N VAL A 189 9.30 5.82 -2.92
CA VAL A 189 9.86 4.48 -3.18
C VAL A 189 9.74 3.67 -1.89
N ILE A 190 9.07 2.54 -1.95
CA ILE A 190 8.88 1.61 -0.83
C ILE A 190 9.68 0.34 -1.09
N THR A 191 10.41 -0.14 -0.10
CA THR A 191 11.27 -1.32 -0.22
C THR A 191 10.82 -2.47 0.65
N ASP A 192 11.50 -3.60 0.48
CA ASP A 192 11.33 -4.78 1.32
C ASP A 192 11.67 -4.53 2.79
N LEU A 193 12.48 -3.52 3.12
CA LEU A 193 12.70 -3.12 4.51
C LEU A 193 11.40 -2.64 5.16
N GLN A 194 10.70 -1.67 4.54
CA GLN A 194 9.43 -1.17 5.08
C GLN A 194 8.31 -2.22 5.04
N ILE A 195 8.28 -3.03 3.98
CA ILE A 195 7.19 -4.02 3.79
C ILE A 195 7.38 -5.25 4.67
N ARG A 196 8.60 -5.80 4.72
CA ARG A 196 8.86 -7.13 5.29
C ARG A 196 9.68 -7.12 6.57
N SER A 197 10.48 -6.08 6.85
CA SER A 197 11.26 -6.02 8.09
C SER A 197 10.54 -5.19 9.15
N GLU A 198 10.16 -3.95 8.82
CA GLU A 198 9.52 -3.02 9.75
C GLU A 198 8.08 -3.44 10.10
N ARG A 199 7.34 -3.98 9.14
CA ARG A 199 5.92 -4.39 9.30
C ARG A 199 5.72 -5.91 9.23
N LEU A 200 6.74 -6.69 9.60
CA LEU A 200 6.72 -8.15 9.45
C LEU A 200 5.55 -8.81 10.18
N ILE A 201 5.28 -8.38 11.41
CA ILE A 201 4.24 -8.97 12.26
C ILE A 201 2.87 -8.66 11.68
N GLU A 202 2.61 -7.38 11.36
CA GLU A 202 1.38 -6.94 10.71
C GLU A 202 1.15 -7.68 9.40
N LEU A 203 2.15 -7.73 8.52
CA LEU A 203 2.05 -8.42 7.23
C LEU A 203 1.67 -9.90 7.40
N ASN A 204 2.28 -10.58 8.37
CA ASN A 204 1.95 -11.98 8.65
C ASN A 204 0.52 -12.13 9.19
N ASN A 205 0.08 -11.22 10.05
CA ASN A 205 -1.28 -11.19 10.57
C ASN A 205 -2.30 -10.90 9.45
N TYR A 206 -2.01 -9.96 8.55
CA TYR A 206 -2.90 -9.63 7.43
C TYR A 206 -3.03 -10.80 6.45
N LYS A 207 -1.92 -11.47 6.11
CA LYS A 207 -1.93 -12.71 5.33
C LYS A 207 -2.66 -13.84 6.04
N PHE A 208 -2.57 -13.91 7.37
CA PHE A 208 -3.30 -14.87 8.18
C PHE A 208 -4.81 -14.62 8.09
N LEU A 209 -5.24 -13.38 8.35
CA LEU A 209 -6.64 -12.97 8.36
C LEU A 209 -7.28 -13.00 6.96
N ASP A 210 -6.53 -12.71 5.90
CA ASP A 210 -7.04 -12.73 4.52
C ASP A 210 -7.70 -14.06 4.13
N ARG A 211 -7.17 -15.18 4.67
CA ARG A 211 -7.72 -16.53 4.46
C ARG A 211 -9.14 -16.70 5.01
N TYR A 212 -9.48 -15.94 6.06
CA TYR A 212 -10.81 -15.96 6.67
C TYR A 212 -11.75 -14.95 6.00
N LYS A 213 -11.20 -13.85 5.47
CA LYS A 213 -11.96 -12.70 4.93
C LYS A 213 -13.07 -13.14 3.97
N ASN A 214 -12.75 -13.97 2.98
CA ASN A 214 -13.67 -14.35 1.90
C ASN A 214 -14.34 -15.72 2.08
N PHE A 215 -14.19 -16.38 3.23
CA PHE A 215 -14.62 -17.78 3.39
C PHE A 215 -16.08 -18.00 3.02
N PHE A 216 -16.99 -17.19 3.55
CA PHE A 216 -18.43 -17.33 3.30
C PHE A 216 -18.90 -16.78 1.95
N CYS A 217 -18.06 -16.05 1.20
CA CYS A 217 -18.43 -15.53 -0.13
C CYS A 217 -18.52 -16.64 -1.18
N ASN A 218 -17.79 -17.75 -1.00
CA ASN A 218 -17.75 -18.88 -1.93
C ASN A 218 -18.70 -20.01 -1.52
N ILE A 219 -19.43 -19.84 -0.43
CA ILE A 219 -20.37 -20.84 0.04
C ILE A 219 -21.70 -20.61 -0.68
N ASN A 220 -22.16 -21.63 -1.41
CA ASN A 220 -23.48 -21.63 -2.02
C ASN A 220 -24.53 -21.65 -0.91
N LYS A 221 -25.09 -20.46 -0.62
CA LYS A 221 -26.10 -20.24 0.42
C LYS A 221 -27.32 -21.15 0.30
N GLU A 222 -27.61 -21.66 -0.89
CA GLU A 222 -28.74 -22.56 -1.15
C GLU A 222 -28.40 -24.04 -0.87
N LYS A 223 -27.12 -24.42 -0.88
CA LYS A 223 -26.65 -25.82 -0.73
C LYS A 223 -25.92 -26.11 0.57
N SER A 224 -25.23 -25.13 1.14
CA SER A 224 -24.82 -25.21 2.54
C SER A 224 -26.02 -24.82 3.38
N ALA A 225 -26.25 -25.49 4.51
CA ALA A 225 -27.02 -24.92 5.61
C ALA A 225 -26.26 -23.68 6.13
N PHE A 226 -26.22 -22.61 5.34
CA PHE A 226 -25.76 -21.31 5.78
C PHE A 226 -26.87 -20.88 6.73
N PRO A 227 -26.62 -20.86 8.05
CA PRO A 227 -27.67 -20.44 8.93
C PRO A 227 -27.80 -18.94 8.65
N GLU A 228 -28.95 -18.51 8.12
CA GLU A 228 -29.29 -17.08 8.04
C GLU A 228 -29.14 -16.41 9.43
N PHE A 229 -29.11 -17.23 10.49
CA PHE A 229 -28.59 -16.96 11.82
C PHE A 229 -27.54 -18.00 12.25
N ASN A 230 -26.25 -17.71 12.06
CA ASN A 230 -25.20 -18.57 12.65
C ASN A 230 -25.24 -18.38 14.17
N THR A 231 -25.84 -19.34 14.87
CA THR A 231 -26.02 -19.33 16.33
C THR A 231 -24.69 -19.18 17.06
N ASP A 232 -23.59 -19.68 16.49
CA ASP A 232 -22.27 -19.56 17.11
C ASP A 232 -21.73 -18.14 17.03
N LEU A 233 -22.00 -17.41 15.93
CA LEU A 233 -21.68 -15.98 15.87
C LEU A 233 -22.49 -15.21 16.93
N GLN A 234 -23.77 -15.56 17.14
CA GLN A 234 -24.57 -14.94 18.18
C GLN A 234 -24.04 -15.25 19.58
N LEU A 235 -23.61 -16.49 19.83
CA LEU A 235 -23.01 -16.89 21.10
C LEU A 235 -21.74 -16.08 21.37
N LEU A 236 -20.83 -16.00 20.38
CA LEU A 236 -19.61 -15.17 20.46
C LEU A 236 -19.94 -13.71 20.76
N PHE A 237 -20.91 -13.11 20.04
CA PHE A 237 -21.34 -11.74 20.30
C PHE A 237 -21.90 -11.56 21.71
N SER A 238 -22.80 -12.45 22.15
CA SER A 238 -23.44 -12.36 23.46
C SER A 238 -22.44 -12.48 24.62
N GLU A 239 -21.40 -13.29 24.46
CA GLU A 239 -20.36 -13.42 25.47
C GLU A 239 -19.42 -12.21 25.46
N MET A 240 -19.14 -11.66 24.29
CA MET A 240 -18.36 -10.42 24.17
C MET A 240 -19.12 -9.19 24.68
N GLU A 241 -20.45 -9.13 24.58
CA GLU A 241 -21.23 -8.02 25.17
C GLU A 241 -21.11 -7.95 26.69
N LYS A 242 -20.89 -9.10 27.36
CA LYS A 242 -20.68 -9.16 28.81
C LYS A 242 -19.31 -8.61 29.23
N GLN A 243 -18.34 -8.56 28.31
CA GLN A 243 -16.93 -8.34 28.63
C GLN A 243 -16.30 -7.26 27.75
N LYS A 244 -15.70 -6.22 28.35
CA LYS A 244 -15.06 -5.14 27.57
C LYS A 244 -13.91 -5.61 26.67
N LYS A 245 -13.13 -6.60 27.13
CA LYS A 245 -11.94 -7.12 26.43
C LYS A 245 -11.60 -8.49 26.99
N ILE A 246 -11.44 -9.50 26.14
CA ILE A 246 -11.20 -10.89 26.54
C ILE A 246 -10.16 -11.54 25.60
N THR A 247 -9.40 -12.53 26.08
CA THR A 247 -8.53 -13.31 25.18
C THR A 247 -9.38 -14.23 24.33
N VAL A 248 -8.95 -14.54 23.10
CA VAL A 248 -9.66 -15.51 22.27
C VAL A 248 -9.85 -16.83 23.04
N LYS A 249 -8.82 -17.34 23.72
CA LYS A 249 -8.93 -18.58 24.50
C LYS A 249 -10.04 -18.51 25.55
N ASN A 250 -10.02 -17.49 26.41
CA ASN A 250 -11.00 -17.39 27.48
C ASN A 250 -12.41 -17.24 26.92
N LEU A 251 -12.59 -16.49 25.81
CA LEU A 251 -13.89 -16.34 25.16
C LEU A 251 -14.48 -17.69 24.76
N LEU A 252 -13.64 -18.61 24.28
CA LEU A 252 -14.06 -19.95 23.88
C LEU A 252 -14.35 -20.84 25.08
N ASP A 253 -13.51 -20.77 26.11
CA ASP A 253 -13.69 -21.56 27.34
C ASP A 253 -14.99 -21.17 28.08
N GLU A 254 -15.41 -19.90 28.04
CA GLU A 254 -16.71 -19.47 28.61
C GLU A 254 -17.92 -20.01 27.84
N ILE A 255 -17.75 -20.36 26.55
CA ILE A 255 -18.84 -20.85 25.70
C ILE A 255 -18.95 -22.37 25.77
N THR A 256 -17.81 -23.08 25.74
CA THR A 256 -17.81 -24.55 25.65
C THR A 256 -16.48 -25.17 26.07
N ASP A 257 -16.56 -26.33 26.74
CA ASP A 257 -15.43 -27.22 27.02
C ASP A 257 -15.13 -28.22 25.88
N ASP A 258 -16.04 -28.33 24.89
CA ASP A 258 -15.86 -29.26 23.77
C ASP A 258 -14.81 -28.77 22.76
N LYS A 259 -13.79 -29.59 22.50
CA LYS A 259 -12.63 -29.21 21.68
C LYS A 259 -12.96 -29.05 20.21
N GLU A 260 -13.88 -29.85 19.68
CA GLU A 260 -14.31 -29.74 18.29
C GLU A 260 -15.06 -28.42 18.10
N LYS A 261 -15.98 -28.10 19.02
CA LYS A 261 -16.69 -26.83 19.03
C LYS A 261 -15.76 -25.64 19.21
N GLN A 262 -14.76 -25.74 20.09
CA GLN A 262 -13.75 -24.70 20.23
C GLN A 262 -13.03 -24.44 18.90
N ALA A 263 -12.69 -25.48 18.11
CA ALA A 263 -12.05 -25.29 16.80
C ALA A 263 -12.93 -24.51 15.81
N GLU A 264 -14.24 -24.79 15.77
CA GLU A 264 -15.21 -24.03 14.98
C GLU A 264 -15.27 -22.57 15.43
N LEU A 265 -15.32 -22.32 16.74
CA LEU A 265 -15.38 -20.97 17.29
C LEU A 265 -14.07 -20.19 17.11
N ILE A 266 -12.90 -20.84 17.13
CA ILE A 266 -11.60 -20.23 16.76
C ILE A 266 -11.71 -19.69 15.33
N PHE A 267 -12.20 -20.53 14.41
CA PHE A 267 -12.36 -20.14 13.02
C PHE A 267 -13.29 -18.93 12.89
N LEU A 268 -14.46 -18.97 13.53
CA LEU A 268 -15.43 -17.88 13.49
C LEU A 268 -14.89 -16.60 14.14
N THR A 269 -14.12 -16.70 15.22
CA THR A 269 -13.50 -15.54 15.86
C THR A 269 -12.53 -14.83 14.90
N TRP A 270 -11.66 -15.57 14.21
CA TRP A 270 -10.76 -14.97 13.22
C TRP A 270 -11.48 -14.45 11.99
N TYR A 271 -12.58 -15.10 11.57
CA TYR A 271 -13.48 -14.55 10.57
C TYR A 271 -14.07 -13.20 11.00
N MET A 272 -14.51 -13.10 12.26
CA MET A 272 -15.05 -11.87 12.82
C MET A 272 -14.02 -10.74 12.85
N VAL A 273 -12.79 -11.04 13.29
CA VAL A 273 -11.67 -10.09 13.25
C VAL A 273 -11.35 -9.67 11.81
N SER A 274 -11.28 -10.61 10.87
CA SER A 274 -10.96 -10.33 9.46
C SER A 274 -11.99 -9.45 8.75
N ASN A 275 -13.24 -9.47 9.22
CA ASN A 275 -14.35 -8.66 8.68
C ASN A 275 -14.71 -7.46 9.56
N ASN A 276 -13.83 -7.08 10.49
CA ASN A 276 -13.99 -5.92 11.38
C ASN A 276 -15.24 -5.98 12.29
N PHE A 277 -15.79 -7.18 12.52
CA PHE A 277 -16.81 -7.37 13.55
C PHE A 277 -16.21 -7.31 14.95
N LEU A 278 -14.93 -7.69 15.09
CA LEU A 278 -14.13 -7.60 16.30
C LEU A 278 -12.80 -6.90 16.04
N TYR A 279 -12.28 -6.20 17.04
CA TYR A 279 -10.97 -5.56 17.02
C TYR A 279 -9.95 -6.35 17.84
N THR A 280 -8.69 -6.28 17.40
CA THR A 280 -7.53 -6.88 18.10
C THR A 280 -6.27 -6.05 17.81
N ASN A 281 -5.20 -6.26 18.57
CA ASN A 281 -3.91 -5.62 18.28
C ASN A 281 -3.18 -6.36 17.16
N LEU A 282 -3.23 -5.82 15.94
CA LEU A 282 -2.58 -6.41 14.77
C LEU A 282 -1.05 -6.20 14.73
N LYS A 283 -0.48 -5.39 15.64
CA LYS A 283 0.98 -5.17 15.78
C LYS A 283 1.67 -6.27 16.60
N GLU A 284 0.90 -7.15 17.22
CA GLU A 284 1.39 -8.33 17.93
C GLU A 284 0.98 -9.60 17.20
N LYS A 285 1.79 -10.65 17.29
CA LYS A 285 1.48 -11.93 16.63
C LYS A 285 0.12 -12.46 17.12
N LEU A 286 -0.79 -12.73 16.19
CA LEU A 286 -2.09 -13.30 16.53
C LEU A 286 -1.96 -14.73 17.06
N THR A 287 -2.56 -14.97 18.22
CA THR A 287 -2.63 -16.26 18.90
C THR A 287 -3.94 -16.37 19.68
N LEU A 288 -4.22 -17.52 20.29
CA LEU A 288 -5.38 -17.63 21.20
C LEU A 288 -5.24 -16.76 22.46
N LYS A 289 -4.06 -16.24 22.78
CA LYS A 289 -3.86 -15.30 23.88
C LYS A 289 -4.12 -13.84 23.47
N SER A 290 -4.31 -13.57 22.19
CA SER A 290 -4.61 -12.22 21.70
C SER A 290 -5.94 -11.75 22.29
N LEU A 291 -5.97 -10.49 22.71
CA LEU A 291 -7.18 -9.85 23.20
C LEU A 291 -8.05 -9.43 22.02
N VAL A 292 -9.36 -9.66 22.15
CA VAL A 292 -10.40 -9.21 21.23
C VAL A 292 -11.44 -8.37 21.97
N TRP A 293 -12.03 -7.41 21.27
CA TRP A 293 -13.09 -6.54 21.80
C TRP A 293 -14.03 -6.09 20.68
N LEU A 294 -15.22 -5.62 21.06
CA LEU A 294 -16.18 -5.02 20.13
C LEU A 294 -15.70 -3.62 19.69
N PRO A 295 -16.00 -3.18 18.47
CA PRO A 295 -15.61 -1.87 17.92
C PRO A 295 -15.96 -0.64 18.77
#